data_AF-A0A963XJN6-F1
#
_entry.id   AF-A0A963XJN6-F1
#
_cell.length_a   1.000
_cell.length_b   1.000
_cell.length_c   1.000
_cell.angle_alpha   90.00
_cell.angle_beta   90.00
_cell.angle_gamma   90.00
#
_symmetry.space_group_name_H-M   'P 1'
#
loop_
_entity.id
_entity.type
_entity.pdbx_description
1 polymer ?
#
loop_
_entity_poly.entity_id
_entity_poly.type
_entity_poly.pdbx_seq_one_letter_code
_entity_poly.pdbx_strand_id
1 'polypeptide(L)'
;MVRILLPLAIIATLLFAPIFGAEPTEVGGITKTNTVTGMDYVGDTINCWMGGEYSVSGDCAPQGGTKGLAVFAAAFVSAVAAALGFIGLLPVVGRITSAITMLAGVIVIAGIGFYILTSLGSDEGIGGIQWGAYLAGGGGLLTMISGLSGMRGR
;
A
#
# COMPACT_ATOMS: atom_id res chain seq x y z
N MET A 1 -13.81 12.70 -7.61
CA MET A 1 -14.14 11.25 -7.65
C MET A 1 -12.93 10.36 -7.88
N VAL A 2 -12.17 10.49 -8.99
CA VAL A 2 -10.96 9.67 -9.22
C VAL A 2 -9.94 9.80 -8.08
N ARG A 3 -9.74 11.00 -7.51
CA ARG A 3 -8.83 11.23 -6.37
C ARG A 3 -9.20 10.52 -5.05
N ILE A 4 -10.40 9.96 -4.95
CA ILE A 4 -10.86 9.20 -3.77
C ILE A 4 -10.87 7.71 -4.08
N LEU A 5 -11.36 7.35 -5.28
CA LEU A 5 -11.42 5.96 -5.72
C LEU A 5 -10.03 5.35 -5.94
N LEU A 6 -9.07 6.13 -6.44
CA LEU A 6 -7.74 5.62 -6.73
C LEU A 6 -6.93 5.26 -5.46
N PRO A 7 -6.87 6.12 -4.43
CA PRO A 7 -6.22 5.76 -3.17
C PRO A 7 -6.93 4.60 -2.46
N LEU A 8 -8.26 4.53 -2.52
CA LEU A 8 -9.01 3.38 -1.99
C LEU A 8 -8.69 2.08 -2.73
N ALA A 9 -8.58 2.13 -4.06
CA ALA A 9 -8.18 0.97 -4.85
C ALA A 9 -6.75 0.53 -4.53
N ILE A 10 -5.83 1.45 -4.26
CA ILE A 10 -4.46 1.13 -3.80
C ILE A 10 -4.48 0.47 -2.43
N ILE A 11 -5.29 0.95 -1.49
CA ILE A 11 -5.41 0.32 -0.17
C ILE A 11 -5.94 -1.11 -0.34
N ALA A 12 -6.96 -1.29 -1.18
CA ALA A 12 -7.51 -2.61 -1.46
C ALA A 12 -6.48 -3.55 -2.08
N THR A 13 -5.67 -3.07 -3.03
CA THR A 13 -4.63 -3.89 -3.65
C THR A 13 -3.45 -4.14 -2.71
N LEU A 14 -3.02 -3.16 -1.93
CA LEU A 14 -1.96 -3.34 -0.95
C LEU A 14 -2.35 -4.29 0.17
N LEU A 15 -3.59 -4.22 0.69
CA LEU A 15 -3.99 -5.03 1.83
C LEU A 15 -4.42 -6.44 1.42
N PHE A 16 -5.21 -6.56 0.35
CA PHE A 16 -5.90 -7.81 0.02
C PHE A 16 -5.37 -8.52 -1.22
N ALA A 17 -4.63 -7.83 -2.11
CA ALA A 17 -4.02 -8.53 -3.23
C ALA A 17 -2.77 -9.27 -2.73
N PRO A 18 -2.50 -10.45 -3.29
CA PRO A 18 -1.30 -11.18 -2.96
C PRO A 18 -0.10 -10.42 -3.52
N ILE A 19 0.87 -10.14 -2.65
CA ILE A 19 2.04 -9.32 -2.95
C ILE A 19 3.27 -10.21 -3.18
N PHE A 20 3.32 -11.35 -2.49
CA PHE A 20 4.42 -12.31 -2.59
C PHE A 20 3.94 -13.76 -2.41
N GLY A 21 4.51 -14.70 -3.15
CA GLY A 21 4.37 -16.14 -2.89
C GLY A 21 5.42 -16.58 -1.89
N ALA A 22 5.01 -17.02 -0.71
CA ALA A 22 5.84 -17.74 0.22
C ALA A 22 6.02 -19.20 -0.20
N GLU A 23 7.05 -19.84 0.37
CA GLU A 23 7.43 -21.23 0.15
C GLU A 23 6.22 -22.17 0.05
N PRO A 24 6.18 -23.05 -0.97
CA PRO A 24 5.07 -23.97 -1.15
C PRO A 24 4.98 -24.92 0.05
N THR A 25 3.86 -24.87 0.77
CA THR A 25 3.58 -25.86 1.81
C THR A 25 2.89 -27.06 1.18
N GLU A 26 3.52 -28.23 1.24
CA GLU A 26 2.88 -29.48 0.86
C GLU A 26 1.94 -29.94 1.98
N VAL A 27 0.64 -29.94 1.69
CA VAL A 27 -0.36 -30.56 2.57
C VAL A 27 -1.05 -31.64 1.77
N GLY A 28 -0.67 -32.90 2.01
CA GLY A 28 -1.28 -34.07 1.35
C GLY A 28 -0.94 -34.24 -0.14
N GLY A 29 0.28 -33.90 -0.58
CA GLY A 29 0.74 -34.09 -1.97
C GLY A 29 0.23 -33.03 -2.96
N ILE A 30 -0.41 -31.97 -2.46
CA ILE A 30 -0.75 -30.78 -3.23
C ILE A 30 0.14 -29.65 -2.72
N THR A 31 1.02 -29.13 -3.57
CA THR A 31 1.81 -27.94 -3.30
C THR A 31 0.89 -26.72 -3.27
N LYS A 32 0.61 -26.19 -2.08
CA LYS A 32 -0.06 -24.90 -1.94
C LYS A 32 1.00 -23.81 -1.84
N THR A 33 1.08 -22.98 -2.88
CA THR A 33 1.76 -21.69 -2.79
C THR A 33 1.05 -20.83 -1.75
N ASN A 34 1.67 -20.63 -0.59
CA ASN A 34 1.14 -19.70 0.40
C ASN A 34 1.30 -18.29 -0.15
N THR A 35 0.19 -17.60 -0.39
CA THR A 35 0.23 -16.21 -0.86
C THR A 35 0.22 -15.27 0.33
N VAL A 36 1.21 -14.39 0.43
CA VAL A 36 1.29 -13.35 1.45
C VAL A 36 0.65 -12.08 0.93
N THR A 37 -0.25 -11.53 1.74
CA THR A 37 -1.00 -10.30 1.51
C THR A 37 -0.47 -9.17 2.40
N GLY A 38 -0.87 -7.93 2.13
CA GLY A 38 -0.52 -6.82 3.03
C GLY A 38 -1.12 -6.96 4.41
N MET A 39 -2.30 -7.59 4.54
CA MET A 39 -2.93 -7.87 5.83
C MET A 39 -2.09 -8.75 6.73
N ASP A 40 -1.29 -9.66 6.16
CA ASP A 40 -0.37 -10.49 6.94
C ASP A 40 0.78 -9.67 7.56
N TYR A 41 1.08 -8.50 7.00
CA TYR A 41 2.10 -7.59 7.52
C TYR A 41 1.54 -6.53 8.46
N VAL A 42 0.32 -6.02 8.23
CA VAL A 42 -0.18 -4.83 8.93
C VAL A 42 -1.50 -5.03 9.67
N GLY A 43 -2.07 -6.24 9.64
CA GLY A 43 -3.38 -6.54 10.23
C GLY A 43 -3.46 -6.19 11.72
N ASP A 44 -2.45 -6.60 12.50
CA ASP A 44 -2.39 -6.33 13.94
C ASP A 44 -2.25 -4.83 14.23
N THR A 45 -1.42 -4.13 13.46
CA THR A 45 -1.25 -2.66 13.56
C THR A 45 -2.56 -1.93 13.29
N ILE A 46 -3.32 -2.35 12.26
CA ILE A 46 -4.62 -1.76 11.94
C ILE A 46 -5.64 -2.04 13.05
N ASN A 47 -5.65 -3.26 13.60
CA ASN A 47 -6.53 -3.63 14.70
C ASN A 47 -6.25 -2.81 15.97
N CYS A 48 -4.98 -2.62 16.34
CA CYS A 48 -4.60 -1.74 17.45
C CYS A 48 -5.09 -0.31 17.24
N TRP A 49 -4.90 0.23 16.03
CA TRP A 49 -5.36 1.56 15.67
C TRP A 49 -6.88 1.71 15.75
N MET A 50 -7.64 0.69 15.32
CA MET A 50 -9.10 0.67 15.48
C MET A 50 -9.51 0.55 16.95
N GLY A 51 -8.69 -0.10 17.78
CA GLY A 51 -8.85 -0.19 19.24
C GLY A 51 -8.43 1.07 20.01
N GLY A 52 -7.87 2.08 19.35
CA GLY A 52 -7.40 3.33 19.97
C GLY A 52 -5.95 3.31 20.46
N GLU A 53 -5.19 2.24 20.18
CA GLU A 53 -3.76 2.14 20.47
C GLU A 53 -2.93 2.48 19.24
N TYR A 54 -2.26 3.64 19.27
CA TYR A 54 -1.46 4.16 18.16
C TYR A 54 0.03 3.82 18.27
N SER A 55 0.37 2.63 18.79
CA SER A 55 1.75 2.18 18.87
C SER A 55 2.20 1.54 17.55
N VAL A 56 3.41 1.88 17.10
CA VAL A 56 4.10 1.21 15.98
C VAL A 56 5.24 0.30 16.48
N SER A 57 5.23 0.02 17.79
CA SER A 57 6.20 -0.83 18.48
C SER A 57 5.49 -1.82 19.42
N GLY A 58 6.15 -2.93 19.74
CA GLY A 58 5.58 -3.99 20.57
C GLY A 58 4.56 -4.82 19.80
N ASP A 59 3.45 -5.18 20.45
CA ASP A 59 2.43 -6.09 19.91
C ASP A 59 1.65 -5.51 18.70
N CYS A 60 1.72 -4.18 18.50
CA CYS A 60 1.10 -3.48 17.38
C CYS A 60 2.07 -3.21 16.22
N ALA A 61 3.33 -3.65 16.32
CA ALA A 61 4.32 -3.39 15.28
C ALA A 61 3.98 -4.18 14.00
N PRO A 62 4.12 -3.57 12.81
CA PRO A 62 3.91 -4.29 11.56
C PRO A 62 4.91 -5.45 11.44
N GLN A 63 4.41 -6.61 11.05
CA GLN A 63 5.19 -7.83 10.88
C GLN A 63 6.10 -7.74 9.63
N GLY A 64 7.15 -8.56 9.54
CA GLY A 64 8.09 -8.52 8.41
C GLY A 64 9.05 -7.31 8.41
N GLY A 65 9.19 -6.62 9.54
CA GLY A 65 10.17 -5.55 9.75
C GLY A 65 9.96 -4.35 8.82
N THR A 66 11.01 -3.95 8.10
CA THR A 66 10.96 -2.78 7.21
C THR A 66 10.01 -2.97 6.02
N LYS A 67 9.73 -4.22 5.61
CA LYS A 67 8.75 -4.53 4.55
C LYS A 67 7.33 -4.19 5.00
N GLY A 68 6.93 -4.64 6.19
CA GLY A 68 5.60 -4.34 6.74
C GLY A 68 5.43 -2.87 7.08
N LEU A 69 6.48 -2.20 7.54
CA LEU A 69 6.45 -0.75 7.77
C LEU A 69 6.25 0.02 6.47
N ALA A 70 6.85 -0.40 5.35
CA ALA A 70 6.63 0.20 4.04
C ALA A 70 5.18 0.01 3.55
N VAL A 71 4.61 -1.19 3.73
CA VAL A 71 3.20 -1.48 3.39
C VAL A 71 2.25 -0.65 4.26
N PHE A 72 2.52 -0.56 5.57
CA PHE A 72 1.74 0.26 6.50
C PHE A 72 1.78 1.73 6.13
N ALA A 73 2.97 2.28 5.87
CA ALA A 73 3.14 3.66 5.47
C ALA A 73 2.40 3.97 4.16
N ALA A 74 2.48 3.08 3.17
CA ALA A 74 1.78 3.22 1.90
C ALA A 74 0.25 3.19 2.07
N ALA A 75 -0.27 2.26 2.89
CA ALA A 75 -1.70 2.17 3.19
C ALA A 75 -2.20 3.38 3.98
N PHE A 76 -1.46 3.80 5.02
CA PHE A 76 -1.81 4.93 5.87
C PHE A 76 -1.84 6.24 5.09
N VAL A 77 -0.80 6.51 4.31
CA VAL A 77 -0.73 7.74 3.49
C VAL A 77 -1.82 7.74 2.41
N SER A 78 -2.15 6.58 1.83
CA SER A 78 -3.27 6.45 0.90
C SER A 78 -4.62 6.70 1.59
N ALA A 79 -4.79 6.28 2.85
CA ALA A 79 -5.99 6.53 3.63
C ALA A 79 -6.14 8.03 3.95
N VAL A 80 -5.05 8.69 4.35
CA VAL A 80 -5.00 10.15 4.56
C VAL A 80 -5.31 10.90 3.27
N ALA A 81 -4.75 10.47 2.13
CA ALA A 81 -5.05 11.06 0.83
C ALA A 81 -6.53 10.89 0.44
N ALA A 82 -7.14 9.74 0.72
CA ALA A 82 -8.57 9.51 0.48
C ALA A 82 -9.46 10.43 1.34
N ALA A 83 -9.15 10.53 2.64
CA ALA A 83 -9.87 11.40 3.58
C ALA A 83 -9.78 12.88 3.18
N LEU A 84 -8.58 13.33 2.82
CA LEU A 84 -8.36 14.67 2.31
C LEU A 84 -9.04 14.89 0.96
N GLY A 85 -9.10 13.87 0.10
CA GLY A 85 -9.85 13.90 -1.16
C GLY A 85 -11.34 14.18 -0.96
N PHE A 86 -11.92 13.76 0.17
CA PHE A 86 -13.29 14.09 0.57
C PHE A 86 -13.45 15.57 0.94
N ILE A 87 -12.50 16.13 1.70
CA ILE A 87 -12.51 17.56 2.11
C ILE A 87 -12.16 18.48 0.92
N GLY A 88 -11.32 18.00 0.00
CA GLY A 88 -10.87 18.70 -1.22
C GLY A 88 -11.94 18.91 -2.29
N LEU A 89 -13.19 18.48 -2.04
CA LEU A 89 -14.34 18.84 -2.87
C LEU A 89 -14.65 20.35 -2.80
N LEU A 90 -14.14 21.04 -1.77
CA LEU A 90 -14.14 22.50 -1.68
C LEU A 90 -13.01 23.11 -2.53
N PRO A 91 -13.32 24.08 -3.44
CA PRO A 91 -12.39 24.57 -4.46
C PRO A 91 -11.11 25.21 -3.92
N VAL A 92 -11.13 25.77 -2.70
CA VAL A 92 -9.96 26.40 -2.07
C VAL A 92 -8.94 25.36 -1.57
N VAL A 93 -9.39 24.15 -1.23
CA VAL A 93 -8.55 23.06 -0.69
C VAL A 93 -8.05 22.12 -1.80
N GLY A 94 -8.52 22.31 -3.04
CA GLY A 94 -8.21 21.47 -4.21
C GLY A 94 -6.73 21.41 -4.60
N ARG A 95 -5.93 22.44 -4.28
CA ARG A 95 -4.48 22.48 -4.57
C ARG A 95 -3.65 21.70 -3.54
N ILE A 96 -3.97 21.85 -2.26
CA ILE A 96 -3.27 21.15 -1.17
C ILE A 96 -3.53 19.65 -1.27
N THR A 97 -4.78 19.25 -1.54
CA THR A 97 -5.12 17.84 -1.78
C THR A 97 -4.39 17.25 -2.98
N SER A 98 -4.12 18.04 -4.02
CA SER A 98 -3.35 17.59 -5.19
C SER A 98 -1.88 17.31 -4.85
N ALA A 99 -1.26 18.16 -4.02
CA ALA A 99 0.11 17.94 -3.53
C ALA A 99 0.21 16.68 -2.65
N ILE A 100 -0.78 16.47 -1.77
CA ILE A 100 -0.82 15.31 -0.88
C ILE A 100 -1.09 14.02 -1.66
N THR A 101 -1.98 14.07 -2.66
CA THR A 101 -2.22 12.93 -3.56
C THR A 101 -0.94 12.56 -4.33
N MET A 102 -0.18 13.57 -4.79
CA MET A 102 1.10 13.34 -5.46
C MET A 102 2.11 12.67 -4.52
N LEU A 103 2.26 13.18 -3.28
CA LEU A 103 3.13 12.59 -2.26
C LEU A 103 2.72 11.15 -1.93
N ALA A 104 1.42 10.88 -1.82
CA ALA A 104 0.91 9.53 -1.61
C ALA A 104 1.33 8.58 -2.73
N GLY A 105 1.22 9.00 -3.99
CA GLY A 105 1.71 8.22 -5.13
C GLY A 105 3.21 7.92 -5.04
N VAL A 106 4.02 8.93 -4.70
CA VAL A 106 5.49 8.77 -4.54
C VAL A 106 5.81 7.77 -3.42
N ILE A 107 5.13 7.86 -2.28
CA ILE A 107 5.36 6.97 -1.13
C ILE A 107 4.96 5.53 -1.46
N VAL A 108 3.84 5.33 -2.17
CA VAL A 108 3.42 3.99 -2.63
C VAL A 108 4.43 3.39 -3.60
N ILE A 109 4.89 4.16 -4.60
CA ILE A 109 5.92 3.70 -5.55
C ILE A 109 7.22 3.36 -4.82
N ALA A 110 7.66 4.22 -3.90
CA ALA A 110 8.89 4.00 -3.13
C ALA A 110 8.77 2.78 -2.22
N GLY A 111 7.63 2.60 -1.53
CA GLY A 111 7.38 1.47 -0.65
C GLY A 111 7.35 0.14 -1.41
N ILE A 112 6.69 0.09 -2.56
CA ILE A 112 6.64 -1.12 -3.41
C ILE A 112 7.97 -1.36 -4.09
N GLY A 113 8.65 -0.32 -4.55
CA GLY A 113 10.00 -0.43 -5.10
C GLY A 113 10.97 -1.02 -4.08
N PHE A 114 10.93 -0.52 -2.84
CA PHE A 114 11.71 -1.07 -1.73
C PHE A 114 11.32 -2.52 -1.43
N TYR A 115 10.03 -2.85 -1.41
CA TYR A 115 9.54 -4.22 -1.21
C TYR A 115 10.06 -5.19 -2.28
N ILE A 116 10.01 -4.78 -3.56
CA ILE A 116 10.51 -5.57 -4.69
C ILE A 116 12.02 -5.76 -4.59
N LEU A 117 12.78 -4.69 -4.34
CA LEU A 117 14.24 -4.74 -4.20
C LEU A 117 14.69 -5.61 -3.03
N THR A 118 13.96 -5.58 -1.91
CA THR A 118 14.25 -6.42 -0.74
C THR A 118 13.74 -7.85 -0.88
N SER A 119 12.90 -8.14 -1.86
CA SER A 119 12.42 -9.50 -2.17
C SER A 119 13.16 -10.13 -3.34
N LEU A 120 13.88 -9.33 -4.14
CA LEU A 120 14.88 -9.80 -5.09
C LEU A 120 16.06 -10.53 -4.42
N GLY A 121 16.31 -10.23 -3.14
CA GLY A 121 17.36 -10.87 -2.34
C GLY A 121 16.93 -12.14 -1.59
N SER A 122 15.68 -12.59 -1.70
CA SER A 122 15.22 -13.86 -1.12
C SER A 122 15.28 -15.00 -2.13
N ASP A 123 15.24 -16.24 -1.66
CA ASP A 123 15.41 -17.45 -2.48
C ASP A 123 14.37 -17.60 -3.60
N GLU A 124 13.15 -17.05 -3.46
CA GLU A 124 12.16 -17.02 -4.55
C GLU A 124 12.38 -15.91 -5.60
N GLY A 125 13.22 -14.90 -5.30
CA GLY A 125 13.53 -13.78 -6.20
C GLY A 125 12.31 -13.08 -6.82
N ILE A 126 12.42 -12.70 -8.10
CA ILE A 126 11.33 -12.08 -8.88
C ILE A 126 10.14 -13.05 -9.04
N GLY A 127 10.39 -14.36 -9.02
CA GLY A 127 9.35 -15.39 -9.18
C GLY A 127 8.34 -15.43 -8.04
N GLY A 128 8.72 -14.92 -6.87
CA GLY A 128 7.81 -14.74 -5.73
C GLY A 128 6.89 -13.52 -5.87
N ILE A 129 7.19 -12.55 -6.74
CA ILE A 129 6.40 -11.30 -6.83
C ILE A 129 5.07 -11.58 -7.53
N GLN A 130 3.97 -11.27 -6.84
CA GLN A 130 2.63 -11.49 -7.35
C GLN A 130 2.01 -10.23 -7.97
N TRP A 131 0.90 -10.41 -8.69
CA TRP A 131 0.18 -9.36 -9.41
C TRP A 131 -0.25 -8.18 -8.53
N GLY A 132 -0.45 -8.39 -7.23
CA GLY A 132 -0.81 -7.34 -6.27
C GLY A 132 0.26 -6.26 -6.16
N ALA A 133 1.55 -6.64 -6.18
CA ALA A 133 2.66 -5.69 -6.14
C ALA A 133 2.66 -4.77 -7.39
N TYR A 134 2.40 -5.36 -8.57
CA TYR A 134 2.33 -4.60 -9.82
C TYR A 134 1.12 -3.67 -9.88
N LEU A 135 -0.04 -4.11 -9.40
CA LEU A 135 -1.23 -3.26 -9.33
C LEU A 135 -1.06 -2.12 -8.34
N ALA A 136 -0.47 -2.37 -7.17
CA ALA A 136 -0.22 -1.34 -6.20
C ALA A 136 0.83 -0.33 -6.73
N GLY A 137 1.85 -0.79 -7.47
CA GLY A 137 2.84 0.09 -8.12
C GLY A 137 2.24 0.94 -9.23
N GLY A 138 1.43 0.33 -10.10
CA GLY A 138 0.69 1.03 -11.15
C GLY A 138 -0.35 2.00 -10.58
N GLY A 139 -1.04 1.61 -9.51
CA GLY A 139 -1.95 2.47 -8.77
C GLY A 139 -1.25 3.68 -8.17
N GLY A 140 -0.06 3.50 -7.57
CA GLY A 140 0.78 4.57 -7.07
C GLY A 140 1.18 5.57 -8.16
N LEU A 141 1.57 5.08 -9.34
CA LEU A 141 1.88 5.92 -10.50
C LEU A 141 0.66 6.72 -10.97
N LEU A 142 -0.49 6.07 -11.12
CA LEU A 142 -1.74 6.74 -11.49
C LEU A 142 -2.13 7.80 -10.44
N THR A 143 -1.85 7.54 -9.17
CA THR A 143 -2.13 8.48 -8.06
C THR A 143 -1.24 9.70 -8.16
N MET A 144 0.06 9.51 -8.41
CA MET A 144 1.00 10.59 -8.66
C MET A 144 0.56 11.45 -9.86
N ILE A 145 0.24 10.83 -11.00
CA ILE A 145 -0.21 11.52 -12.21
C ILE A 145 -1.52 12.28 -11.95
N SER A 146 -2.46 11.67 -11.23
CA SER A 146 -3.74 12.30 -10.89
C SER A 146 -3.59 13.52 -9.97
N GLY A 147 -2.62 13.48 -9.05
CA GLY A 147 -2.24 14.63 -8.22
C GLY A 147 -1.62 15.75 -9.06
N LEU A 148 -0.71 15.40 -9.98
CA LEU A 148 -0.07 16.35 -10.90
C LEU A 148 -1.06 17.06 -11.82
N SER A 149 -2.04 16.31 -12.36
CA SER A 149 -3.14 16.87 -13.17
C SER A 149 -3.96 17.89 -12.37
N GLY A 150 -4.11 17.69 -11.06
CA GLY A 150 -4.83 18.61 -10.18
C GLY A 150 -4.16 19.94 -9.90
N MET A 151 -2.83 19.98 -9.97
CA MET A 151 -2.06 21.22 -9.80
C MET A 151 -2.02 22.08 -11.07
N ARG A 152 -2.23 21.48 -12.24
CA ARG A 152 -2.09 22.14 -13.55
C ARG A 152 -3.25 23.07 -13.92
N GLY A 153 -4.33 23.10 -13.13
CA GLY A 153 -5.40 24.09 -13.20
C GLY A 153 -6.35 23.91 -14.39
N ARG A 154 -7.65 23.79 -14.09
CA ARG A 154 -8.66 24.62 -14.74
C ARG A 154 -9.08 25.66 -13.72
#